data_AF-A0A537YL77-F1
#
_entry.id   AF-A0A537YL77-F1
#
_cell.length_a   1.000
_cell.length_b   1.000
_cell.length_c   1.000
_cell.angle_alpha   90.00
_cell.angle_beta   90.00
_cell.angle_gamma   90.00
#
_symmetry.space_group_name_H-M   'P 1'
#
loop_
_entity.id
_entity.type
_entity.pdbx_description
1 polymer ?
#
loop_
_entity_poly.entity_id
_entity_poly.type
_entity_poly.pdbx_seq_one_letter_code
_entity_poly.pdbx_strand_id
1 'polypeptide(L)'
;MNGLDGKTVLVAGGTGGIGTATAQRLGAEGANVVVGSDVNLRGSLLCTRHAVPELLARGGGAVVYTSSNAAFVGEPERVDGGMLLR
;
A
#
# COMPACT_ATOMS: atom_id res chain seq x y z
N MET A 1 8.93 -15.62 -7.12
CA MET A 1 9.94 -14.62 -7.49
C MET A 1 11.05 -14.76 -6.46
N ASN A 2 12.32 -14.67 -6.86
CA ASN A 2 13.45 -14.74 -5.93
C ASN A 2 14.07 -13.34 -5.88
N GLY A 3 14.23 -12.73 -4.70
CA GLY A 3 14.94 -11.45 -4.57
C GLY A 3 14.35 -10.40 -3.62
N LEU A 4 13.41 -10.74 -2.72
CA LEU A 4 12.87 -9.78 -1.76
C LEU A 4 13.50 -9.87 -0.36
N ASP A 5 14.42 -10.80 -0.14
CA ASP A 5 15.14 -10.95 1.12
C ASP A 5 15.77 -9.63 1.58
N GLY A 6 15.40 -9.21 2.80
CA GLY A 6 15.89 -7.99 3.43
C GLY A 6 15.33 -6.68 2.83
N LYS A 7 14.52 -6.75 1.76
CA LYS A 7 13.85 -5.56 1.21
C LYS A 7 12.70 -5.14 2.12
N THR A 8 12.61 -3.84 2.40
CA THR A 8 11.48 -3.29 3.15
C THR A 8 10.43 -2.77 2.19
N VAL A 9 9.18 -3.17 2.39
CA VAL A 9 8.05 -2.80 1.52
C VAL A 9 6.88 -2.30 2.36
N LEU A 10 6.37 -1.11 2.05
CA LEU A 10 5.10 -0.62 2.57
C LEU A 10 3.97 -1.09 1.65
N VAL A 11 2.98 -1.79 2.21
CA VAL A 11 1.71 -2.11 1.54
C VAL A 11 0.63 -1.20 2.11
N ALA A 12 0.29 -0.16 1.35
CA ALA A 12 -0.81 0.76 1.66
C ALA A 12 -2.15 0.09 1.29
N GLY A 13 -3.10 0.09 2.23
CA GLY A 13 -4.37 -0.64 2.10
C GLY A 13 -4.23 -2.15 2.35
N GLY A 14 -3.24 -2.57 3.13
CA GLY A 14 -2.87 -3.99 3.30
C GLY A 14 -3.76 -4.78 4.27
N THR A 15 -4.74 -4.15 4.92
CA THR A 15 -5.55 -4.76 5.98
C THR A 15 -6.72 -5.62 5.48
N GLY A 16 -6.97 -5.66 4.16
CA GLY A 16 -7.96 -6.54 3.57
C GLY A 16 -7.68 -6.92 2.12
N GLY A 17 -8.41 -7.92 1.62
CA GLY A 17 -8.47 -8.30 0.21
C GLY A 17 -7.10 -8.48 -0.47
N ILE A 18 -6.92 -7.81 -1.61
CA ILE A 18 -5.69 -7.86 -2.42
C ILE A 18 -4.47 -7.37 -1.62
N GLY A 19 -4.64 -6.35 -0.77
CA GLY A 19 -3.56 -5.82 0.05
C GLY A 19 -3.02 -6.86 1.03
N THR A 20 -3.90 -7.63 1.68
CA THR A 20 -3.48 -8.72 2.59
C THR A 20 -2.77 -9.84 1.83
N ALA A 21 -3.32 -10.27 0.69
CA ALA A 21 -2.68 -11.30 -0.13
C ALA A 21 -1.30 -10.85 -0.65
N THR A 22 -1.17 -9.57 -1.01
CA THR A 22 0.10 -8.95 -1.42
C THR A 22 1.11 -8.95 -0.27
N ALA A 23 0.71 -8.50 0.91
CA ALA A 23 1.57 -8.49 2.09
C ALA A 23 2.06 -9.89 2.46
N GLN A 24 1.17 -10.89 2.44
CA GLN A 24 1.52 -12.29 2.68
C GLN A 24 2.50 -12.83 1.64
N ARG A 25 2.27 -12.54 0.35
CA ARG A 25 3.16 -13.01 -0.72
C ARG A 25 4.55 -12.38 -0.61
N LEU A 26 4.63 -11.08 -0.36
CA LEU A 26 5.91 -10.36 -0.19
C LEU A 26 6.68 -10.89 1.03
N GLY A 27 6.00 -11.11 2.16
CA GLY A 27 6.60 -11.68 3.36
C GLY A 27 7.09 -13.11 3.15
N ALA A 28 6.35 -13.95 2.41
CA ALA A 28 6.77 -15.30 2.06
C ALA A 28 8.01 -15.35 1.15
N GLU A 29 8.35 -14.23 0.51
CA GLU A 29 9.57 -14.05 -0.29
C GLU A 29 10.70 -13.35 0.48
N GLY A 30 10.55 -13.15 1.80
CA GLY A 30 11.59 -12.62 2.69
C GLY A 30 11.62 -11.10 2.86
N ALA A 31 10.59 -10.39 2.36
CA ALA A 31 10.48 -8.95 2.57
C ALA A 31 10.12 -8.60 4.02
N ASN A 32 10.68 -7.50 4.51
CA ASN A 32 10.19 -6.81 5.70
C ASN A 32 8.95 -5.99 5.32
N VAL A 33 7.75 -6.51 5.61
CA VAL A 33 6.50 -5.88 5.17
C VAL A 33 5.93 -4.98 6.26
N VAL A 34 5.66 -3.73 5.91
CA VAL A 34 4.90 -2.76 6.71
C VAL A 34 3.49 -2.65 6.14
N VAL A 35 2.47 -2.83 6.97
CA VAL A 35 1.06 -2.81 6.54
C VAL A 35 0.43 -1.49 6.97
N GLY A 36 0.00 -0.69 5.99
CA GLY A 36 -0.78 0.53 6.20
C GLY A 36 -2.27 0.27 6.02
N SER A 37 -3.10 0.84 6.89
CA SER A 37 -4.55 0.86 6.71
C SER A 37 -4.97 2.22 6.18
N ASP A 38 -5.60 2.25 5.01
CA ASP A 38 -6.17 3.44 4.43
C ASP A 38 -7.45 3.10 3.68
N VAL A 39 -8.36 4.07 3.62
CA VAL A 39 -9.65 3.96 2.90
C VAL A 39 -9.71 4.93 1.72
N ASN A 40 -8.70 5.79 1.58
CA ASN A 40 -8.63 6.82 0.56
C ASN A 40 -7.20 7.33 0.37
N LEU A 41 -7.04 8.19 -0.62
CA LEU A 41 -5.77 8.79 -1.00
C LEU A 41 -5.05 9.51 0.16
N ARG A 42 -5.79 10.14 1.09
CA ARG A 42 -5.17 10.85 2.22
C ARG A 42 -4.45 9.88 3.15
N GLY A 43 -5.06 8.74 3.45
CA GLY A 43 -4.43 7.70 4.27
C GLY A 43 -3.16 7.19 3.61
N SER A 44 -3.24 6.85 2.32
CA SER A 44 -2.11 6.42 1.50
C SER A 44 -0.95 7.43 1.47
N LEU A 45 -1.25 8.71 1.30
CA LEU A 45 -0.26 9.78 1.31
C LEU A 45 0.42 9.93 2.68
N LEU A 46 -0.35 9.82 3.77
CA LEU A 46 0.20 9.92 5.13
C LEU A 46 1.08 8.72 5.46
N CYS A 47 0.64 7.50 5.14
CA CYS A 47 1.46 6.30 5.28
C CYS A 47 2.80 6.47 4.55
N THR A 48 2.78 6.97 3.32
CA THR A 48 3.98 7.21 2.52
C THR A 48 4.84 8.33 3.08
N ARG A 49 4.26 9.45 3.50
CA ARG A 49 4.98 10.55 4.18
C ARG A 49 5.78 10.04 5.37
N HIS A 50 5.24 9.10 6.13
CA HIS A 50 5.90 8.57 7.32
C HIS A 50 6.85 7.41 7.01
N ALA A 51 6.54 6.56 6.02
CA ALA A 51 7.36 5.41 5.70
C ALA A 51 8.57 5.75 4.81
N VAL A 52 8.43 6.66 3.84
CA VAL A 52 9.49 6.96 2.87
C VAL A 52 10.80 7.40 3.53
N PRO A 53 10.82 8.29 4.54
CA PRO A 53 12.06 8.65 5.24
C PRO A 53 12.80 7.43 5.80
N GLU A 54 12.07 6.50 6.43
CA GLU A 54 12.63 5.26 6.98
C GLU A 54 13.10 4.30 5.90
N LEU A 55 12.34 4.16 4.81
CA LEU A 55 12.75 3.35 3.65
C LEU A 55 14.07 3.89 3.05
N LEU A 56 14.20 5.21 2.91
CA LEU A 56 15.43 5.84 2.41
C LEU A 56 16.60 5.66 3.37
N ALA A 57 16.39 5.85 4.68
CA ALA A 57 17.42 5.65 5.71
C ALA A 57 17.97 4.21 5.71
N ARG A 58 17.16 3.23 5.31
CA ARG A 58 17.52 1.81 5.19
C ARG A 58 18.18 1.44 3.85
N GLY A 59 18.47 2.41 2.99
CA GLY A 59 19.07 2.17 1.68
C GLY A 59 18.06 1.89 0.56
N GLY A 60 16.79 2.24 0.79
CA GLY A 60 15.71 2.15 -0.18
C GLY A 60 14.67 1.06 0.14
N GLY A 61 13.61 1.05 -0.66
CA GLY A 61 12.50 0.12 -0.51
C GLY A 61 11.42 0.39 -1.54
N ALA A 62 10.27 -0.24 -1.35
CA ALA A 62 9.12 -0.07 -2.24
C ALA A 62 7.87 0.36 -1.46
N VAL A 63 6.99 1.09 -2.14
CA VAL A 63 5.64 1.37 -1.68
C VAL A 63 4.69 0.78 -2.71
N VAL A 64 3.74 -0.03 -2.25
CA VAL A 64 2.73 -0.68 -3.08
C VAL A 64 1.37 -0.15 -2.69
N TYR A 65 0.60 0.28 -3.69
CA TYR A 65 -0.80 0.67 -3.55
C TYR A 65 -1.68 -0.30 -4.31
N THR A 66 -2.78 -0.70 -3.69
CA THR A 66 -3.88 -1.37 -4.41
C THR A 66 -4.82 -0.28 -4.93
N SER A 67 -4.85 -0.08 -6.25
CA SER A 67 -5.76 0.87 -6.91
C SER A 67 -6.86 0.15 -7.69
N SER A 68 -7.73 0.94 -8.32
CA SER A 68 -8.85 0.46 -9.13
C SER A 68 -8.88 1.17 -10.49
N ASN A 69 -9.54 0.57 -11.48
CA ASN A 69 -9.82 1.18 -12.77
C ASN A 69 -10.65 2.48 -12.65
N ALA A 70 -11.47 2.60 -11.61
CA ALA A 70 -12.24 3.82 -11.29
C ALA A 70 -11.35 5.05 -11.01
N ALA A 71 -10.04 4.88 -10.83
CA ALA A 71 -9.11 6.01 -10.73
C ALA A 71 -8.95 6.78 -12.06
N PHE A 72 -9.30 6.18 -13.20
CA PHE A 72 -9.14 6.78 -14.53
C PHE A 72 -10.41 7.39 -15.10
N VAL A 73 -11.57 6.92 -14.64
CA VAL A 73 -12.89 7.34 -15.10
C VAL A 73 -13.81 7.48 -13.90
N GLY A 74 -14.43 8.66 -13.77
CA GLY A 74 -15.38 8.92 -12.69
C GLY A 74 -16.62 8.04 -12.83
N GLU A 75 -16.91 7.23 -11.82
CA GLU A 75 -18.17 6.49 -11.71
C GLU A 75 -19.19 7.36 -10.95
N PRO A 76 -20.30 7.80 -11.58
CA PRO A 76 -21.30 8.67 -10.93
C PRO A 76 -21.93 8.06 -9.68
N GLU A 77 -22.05 6.73 -9.65
CA GLU A 77 -22.59 5.95 -8.53
C GLU A 77 -21.59 5.84 -7.36
N ARG A 78 -20.31 6.11 -7.61
CA ARG A 78 -19.21 6.08 -6.63
C ARG A 78 -18.49 7.43 -6.58
N VAL A 79 -19.26 8.49 -6.32
CA VAL A 79 -18.73 9.86 -6.16
C VAL A 79 -17.60 9.94 -5.11
N ASP A 80 -17.57 9.01 -4.15
CA ASP A 80 -16.50 8.85 -3.15
C ASP A 80 -15.55 7.66 -3.39
N GLY A 81 -15.81 6.76 -4.35
CA GLY A 81 -14.99 5.56 -4.56
C GLY A 81 -14.81 4.63 -3.34
N GLY A 82 -15.55 4.83 -2.24
CA GLY A 82 -15.32 4.14 -0.94
C GLY A 82 -14.64 4.99 0.15
N MET A 83 -14.47 6.30 -0.06
CA MET A 83 -13.86 7.25 0.87
C MET A 83 -14.81 7.62 2.02
N LEU A 84 -15.00 6.71 2.97
CA LEU A 84 -15.72 7.03 4.22
C LEU A 84 -14.83 7.89 5.13
N LEU A 85 -14.78 9.20 4.89
CA LEU A 85 -14.36 10.16 5.90
C LEU A 85 -15.60 10.65 6.62
N ARG A 86 -15.88 10.01 7.75
CA ARG A 86 -16.69 10.63 8.81
C ARG A 86 -15.79 11.46 9.72
#